data_AF-A0A953U7J0-F1
#
_entry.id   AF-A0A953U7J0-F1
#
_cell.length_a   1.000
_cell.length_b   1.000
_cell.length_c   1.000
_cell.angle_alpha   90.00
_cell.angle_beta   90.00
_cell.angle_gamma   90.00
#
_symmetry.space_group_name_H-M   'P 1'
#
loop_
_entity.id
_entity.type
_entity.pdbx_description
1 polymer ?
#
loop_
_entity_poly.entity_id
_entity_poly.type
_entity_poly.pdbx_seq_one_letter_code
_entity_poly.pdbx_strand_id
1 'polypeptide(L)'
;MAAGLARALAWGLGMTLSAEPKTEDRATLLAIAKDNLACQVCNGSGWTGENIQRTCPNCDGSGKERTTLEQRIEASIKLAKYNAL
;
A
#
# COMPACT_ATOMS: atom_id res chain seq x y z
N MET A 1 31.71 -22.37 22.15
CA MET A 1 32.04 -23.73 21.70
C MET A 1 30.72 -24.48 21.48
N ALA A 2 30.53 -25.03 20.28
CA ALA A 2 29.47 -25.95 19.80
C ALA A 2 27.99 -25.50 19.95
N ALA A 3 27.27 -25.13 18.88
CA ALA A 3 26.76 -25.94 17.76
C ALA A 3 25.61 -26.88 18.16
N GLY A 4 24.37 -26.47 17.86
CA GLY A 4 23.17 -27.30 17.87
C GLY A 4 22.35 -27.03 16.60
N LEU A 5 22.59 -27.84 15.58
CA LEU A 5 21.95 -27.83 14.27
C LEU A 5 20.52 -28.36 14.36
N ALA A 6 19.52 -27.51 14.07
CA ALA A 6 18.20 -27.98 13.66
C ALA A 6 18.02 -27.70 12.16
N ARG A 7 18.40 -28.68 11.33
CA ARG A 7 18.06 -28.72 9.90
C ARG A 7 16.57 -29.05 9.80
N ALA A 8 15.73 -28.03 9.61
CA ALA A 8 14.37 -28.21 9.11
C ALA A 8 14.39 -28.02 7.59
N LEU A 9 14.44 -29.14 6.86
CA LEU A 9 14.12 -29.18 5.44
C LEU A 9 12.59 -29.21 5.32
N ALA A 10 11.99 -28.07 4.99
CA ALA A 10 10.59 -27.97 4.58
C ALA A 10 10.57 -27.41 3.15
N TRP A 11 10.59 -28.30 2.17
CA TRP A 11 10.12 -28.01 0.81
C TRP A 11 8.68 -28.52 0.72
N GLY A 12 7.74 -27.60 0.64
CA GLY A 12 6.31 -27.92 0.59
C GLY A 12 5.45 -26.67 0.58
N LEU A 13 5.32 -26.09 -0.62
CA LEU A 13 4.22 -25.24 -1.09
C LEU A 13 3.09 -24.97 -0.08
N GLY A 14 3.09 -23.75 0.43
CA GLY A 14 2.03 -23.18 1.24
C GLY A 14 2.41 -21.76 1.56
N MET A 15 2.53 -20.92 0.53
CA MET A 15 2.61 -19.47 0.64
C MET A 15 1.53 -19.05 1.64
N THR A 16 1.93 -18.70 2.85
CA THR A 16 1.09 -17.96 3.77
C THR A 16 0.86 -16.62 3.07
N LEU A 17 -0.25 -16.52 2.33
CA LEU A 17 -0.78 -15.26 1.85
C LEU A 17 -1.35 -14.54 3.08
N SER A 18 -0.43 -14.14 3.96
CA SER A 18 -0.67 -13.11 4.94
C SER A 18 -0.76 -11.84 4.10
N ALA A 19 -1.98 -11.50 3.70
CA ALA A 19 -2.30 -10.14 3.29
C ALA A 19 -2.20 -9.28 4.55
N GLU A 20 -0.97 -9.05 5.01
CA GLU A 20 -0.67 -8.00 5.96
C GLU A 20 -1.10 -6.70 5.27
N PRO A 21 -2.11 -5.96 5.78
CA PRO A 21 -2.38 -4.65 5.23
C PRO A 21 -1.07 -3.87 5.35
N LYS A 22 -0.57 -3.39 4.20
CA LYS A 22 0.59 -2.51 4.05
C LYS A 22 0.74 -1.71 5.33
N THR A 23 1.81 -1.97 6.08
CA THR A 23 2.19 -1.21 7.28
C THR A 23 1.77 0.24 7.09
N GLU A 24 0.77 0.68 7.87
CA GLU A 24 0.13 1.99 7.75
C GLU A 24 1.13 3.07 8.19
N ASP A 25 2.13 3.31 7.35
CA ASP A 25 3.15 4.31 7.58
C ASP A 25 2.46 5.67 7.71
N ARG A 26 2.98 6.52 8.60
CA ARG A 26 2.47 7.88 8.81
C ARG A 26 2.31 8.63 7.49
N ALA A 27 3.22 8.40 6.52
CA ALA A 27 3.15 8.99 5.19
C ALA A 27 1.91 8.54 4.40
N THR A 28 1.57 7.25 4.47
CA THR A 28 0.41 6.67 3.79
C THR A 28 -0.90 7.18 4.40
N LEU A 29 -0.99 7.23 5.74
CA LEU A 29 -2.14 7.81 6.45
C LEU A 29 -2.35 9.28 6.09
N LEU A 30 -1.25 10.05 6.01
CA LEU A 30 -1.30 11.45 5.59
C LEU A 30 -1.76 11.60 4.13
N ALA A 31 -1.30 10.72 3.24
CA ALA A 31 -1.69 10.74 1.83
C ALA A 31 -3.19 10.43 1.65
N ILE A 32 -3.72 9.44 2.37
CA ILE A 32 -5.15 9.09 2.36
C ILE A 32 -5.98 10.24 2.95
N ALA A 33 -5.62 10.76 4.12
CA ALA A 33 -6.35 11.86 4.76
C ALA A 33 -6.44 13.10 3.85
N LYS A 34 -5.38 13.37 3.06
CA LYS A 34 -5.30 14.48 2.11
C LYS A 34 -5.82 14.17 0.71
N ASP A 35 -6.38 12.98 0.46
CA ASP A 35 -6.85 12.57 -0.87
C ASP A 35 -5.76 12.72 -1.96
N ASN A 36 -4.52 12.38 -1.59
CA ASN A 36 -3.33 12.47 -2.43
C ASN A 36 -2.62 11.11 -2.55
N LEU A 37 -3.34 10.03 -2.28
CA LEU A 37 -2.79 8.69 -2.45
C LEU A 37 -2.54 8.45 -3.94
N ALA A 38 -1.27 8.26 -4.32
CA ALA A 38 -0.90 7.98 -5.69
C ALA A 38 -1.45 6.62 -6.13
N CYS A 39 -2.02 6.58 -7.34
CA CYS A 39 -2.51 5.33 -7.91
C CYS A 39 -1.38 4.31 -7.99
N GLN A 40 -1.57 3.13 -7.42
CA GLN A 40 -0.53 2.11 -7.31
C GLN A 40 -0.21 1.46 -8.66
N VAL A 41 -1.16 1.50 -9.60
CA VAL A 41 -1.03 0.89 -10.92
C VAL A 41 -0.18 1.76 -11.85
N CYS A 42 -0.35 3.08 -11.80
CA CYS A 42 0.39 4.02 -12.65
C CYS A 42 1.42 4.85 -11.87
N ASN A 43 1.61 4.58 -10.58
CA ASN A 43 2.49 5.32 -9.67
C ASN A 43 2.32 6.85 -9.74
N GLY A 44 1.08 7.33 -9.78
CA GLY A 44 0.82 8.77 -9.85
C GLY A 44 0.85 9.39 -11.25
N SER A 45 1.28 8.65 -12.27
CA SER A 45 1.46 9.22 -13.62
C SER A 45 0.14 9.50 -14.35
N GLY A 46 -0.90 8.70 -14.09
CA GLY A 46 -2.17 8.74 -14.82
C GLY A 46 -2.20 7.88 -16.10
N TRP A 47 -1.10 7.22 -16.46
CA TRP A 47 -0.98 6.46 -17.71
C TRP A 47 -0.33 5.10 -17.46
N THR A 48 -0.72 4.08 -18.23
CA THR A 48 -0.11 2.74 -18.16
C THR A 48 0.42 2.36 -19.54
N GLY A 49 1.72 2.57 -19.77
CA GLY A 49 2.38 2.21 -21.02
C GLY A 49 3.66 3.00 -21.26
N GLU A 50 4.58 2.43 -22.03
CA GLU A 50 5.86 3.04 -22.42
C GLU A 50 5.64 4.30 -23.28
N ASN A 51 4.53 4.35 -24.02
CA ASN A 51 4.07 5.51 -24.74
C ASN A 51 2.74 5.95 -24.10
N ILE A 52 2.68 7.21 -23.68
CA ILE A 52 1.64 7.97 -22.94
C ILE A 52 0.18 7.88 -23.50
N GLN A 53 -0.08 6.95 -24.43
CA GLN A 53 -1.33 6.81 -25.18
C GLN A 53 -2.44 6.04 -24.46
N ARG A 54 -2.14 5.34 -23.36
CA ARG A 54 -3.17 4.61 -22.59
C ARG A 54 -3.34 5.23 -21.21
N THR A 55 -4.45 5.93 -21.04
CA THR A 55 -4.96 6.37 -19.74
C THR A 55 -5.03 5.18 -18.79
N CYS A 56 -4.56 5.35 -17.56
CA CYS A 56 -4.63 4.31 -16.55
C CYS A 56 -6.10 3.97 -16.27
N PRO A 57 -6.56 2.72 -16.52
CA PRO A 57 -7.97 2.36 -16.34
C PRO A 57 -8.38 2.28 -14.87
N ASN A 58 -7.42 2.18 -13.94
CA ASN A 58 -7.70 2.07 -12.52
C ASN A 58 -8.03 3.44 -11.88
N CYS A 59 -7.38 4.50 -12.36
CA CYS A 59 -7.60 5.85 -11.85
C CYS A 59 -8.25 6.79 -12.88
N ASP A 60 -8.65 6.25 -14.04
CA ASP A 60 -9.22 7.00 -15.17
C ASP A 60 -8.39 8.25 -15.54
N GLY A 61 -7.06 8.15 -15.45
CA GLY A 61 -6.16 9.25 -15.80
C GLY A 61 -5.88 10.27 -14.69
N SER A 62 -6.55 10.17 -13.55
CA SER A 62 -6.36 11.11 -12.44
C SER A 62 -5.00 10.99 -11.74
N GLY A 63 -4.32 9.84 -11.89
CA GLY A 63 -3.08 9.54 -11.17
C GLY A 63 -3.29 9.28 -9.67
N LYS A 64 -4.52 9.36 -9.16
CA LYS A 64 -4.83 9.18 -7.73
C LYS A 64 -5.70 7.97 -7.50
N GLU A 65 -5.52 7.31 -6.36
CA GLU A 65 -6.50 6.34 -5.88
C GLU A 65 -7.79 7.06 -5.48
N ARG A 66 -8.93 6.44 -5.76
CA ARG A 66 -10.22 6.94 -5.28
C ARG A 66 -10.36 6.57 -3.82
N THR A 67 -10.15 7.55 -2.95
CA THR A 67 -10.41 7.40 -1.52
C THR A 67 -11.83 7.85 -1.17
N THR A 68 -12.58 6.99 -0.48
CA THR A 68 -13.93 7.35 0.01
C THR A 68 -13.81 8.30 1.21
N LEU A 69 -14.89 9.03 1.51
CA LEU A 69 -14.95 9.88 2.70
C LEU A 69 -14.66 9.09 3.97
N GLU A 70 -15.17 7.85 4.06
CA GLU A 70 -14.94 6.95 5.20
C GLU A 70 -13.45 6.62 5.36
N GLN A 71 -12.76 6.26 4.27
CA GLN A 71 -11.31 5.99 4.29
C GLN A 71 -10.50 7.22 4.73
N ARG A 72 -10.91 8.41 4.29
CA ARG A 72 -10.26 9.68 4.68
C ARG A 72 -10.44 9.98 6.16
N ILE A 73 -11.63 9.74 6.70
CA ILE A 73 -11.93 9.91 8.13
C ILE A 73 -11.12 8.90 8.96
N GLU A 74 -11.14 7.62 8.57
CA GLU A 74 -10.40 6.57 9.29
C GLU A 74 -8.89 6.89 9.32
N ALA A 75 -8.30 7.26 8.18
CA ALA A 75 -6.90 7.64 8.10
C ALA A 75 -6.56 8.86 8.97
N SER A 76 -7.47 9.84 9.04
CA SER A 76 -7.30 11.03 9.88
C SER A 76 -7.29 10.68 11.38
N ILE A 77 -8.17 9.77 11.81
CA ILE A 77 -8.21 9.28 13.21
C ILE A 77 -6.94 8.50 13.54
N LYS A 78 -6.50 7.60 12.65
CA LYS A 78 -5.26 6.83 12.84
C LYS A 78 -4.03 7.73 12.89
N LEU A 79 -3.95 8.75 12.03
CA LEU A 79 -2.87 9.74 12.04
C LEU A 79 -2.85 10.56 13.34
N ALA A 80 -4.03 10.93 13.87
CA ALA A 80 -4.13 11.62 15.14
C ALA A 80 -3.59 10.77 16.31
N LYS A 81 -3.88 9.46 16.31
CA LYS A 81 -3.33 8.51 17.29
C LYS A 81 -1.81 8.36 17.15
N TYR A 82 -1.29 8.32 15.92
CA TYR A 82 0.15 8.23 15.67
C TYR A 82 0.91 9.44 16.23
N ASN A 83 0.39 10.66 16.07
CA ASN A 83 1.04 11.87 16.59
C ASN A 83 0.86 12.06 18.11
N ALA A 84 0.01 11.25 18.76
CA ALA A 84 -0.23 11.30 20.20
C ALA A 84 0.68 10.33 21.00
N LEU A 85 1.44 9.48 20.30
CA LEU A 85 2.50 8.61 20.83
C LEU A 85 3.85 9.33 20.75
#